data_AF-A0A9E4F3Q9-F1
#
_entry.id   AF-A0A9E4F3Q9-F1
#
_cell.length_a   1.000
_cell.length_b   1.000
_cell.length_c   1.000
_cell.angle_alpha   90.00
_cell.angle_beta   90.00
_cell.angle_gamma   90.00
#
_symmetry.space_group_name_H-M   'P 1'
#
loop_
_entity.id
_entity.type
_entity.pdbx_description
1 polymer ?
#
loop_
_entity_poly.entity_id
_entity_poly.type
_entity_poly.pdbx_seq_one_letter_code
_entity_poly.pdbx_strand_id
1 'polypeptide(L)' 'MRHHFLPRTRNGRIAFVAFVLLFGLVIPPFTHTVLNRVDLSFAGIPFLYIALFAVYSALIAVLIWAYRKGV' A
#
# COMPACT_ATOMS: atom_id res chain seq x y z
N MET A 1 -1.87 27.49 -15.75
CA MET A 1 -2.44 26.16 -15.43
C MET A 1 -1.96 25.76 -14.04
N ARG A 2 -2.81 25.88 -13.02
CA ARG A 2 -2.41 25.69 -11.61
C ARG A 2 -2.67 24.23 -11.25
N HIS A 3 -1.61 23.42 -11.16
CA HIS A 3 -1.70 22.00 -10.80
C HIS A 3 -2.41 21.84 -9.44
N HIS A 4 -3.67 21.39 -9.47
CA HIS A 4 -4.48 21.06 -8.29
C HIS A 4 -4.15 19.64 -7.76
N PHE A 5 -3.42 18.84 -8.54
CA PHE A 5 -3.15 17.43 -8.26
C PHE A 5 -1.93 17.17 -7.37
N LEU A 6 -1.15 18.19 -7.02
CA LEU A 6 0.01 18.04 -6.14
C LEU A 6 -0.39 18.34 -4.69
N PRO A 7 -0.18 17.41 -3.74
CA PRO A 7 -0.48 17.65 -2.34
C PRO A 7 0.36 18.82 -1.83
N ARG A 8 -0.32 19.95 -1.54
CA ARG A 8 0.28 21.17 -1.01
C ARG A 8 0.52 21.11 0.50
N THR A 9 -0.20 20.22 1.19
CA THR A 9 -0.11 20.06 2.64
C THR A 9 0.90 18.97 2.99
N ARG A 10 1.61 19.13 4.12
CA ARG A 10 2.56 18.13 4.63
C ARG A 10 1.89 16.76 4.84
N ASN A 11 0.64 16.76 5.32
CA ASN A 11 -0.15 15.55 5.52
C ASN A 11 -0.53 14.88 4.20
N GLY A 12 -0.91 15.65 3.16
CA GLY A 12 -1.20 15.10 1.84
C GLY A 12 0.04 14.48 1.19
N ARG A 13 1.23 15.05 1.40
CA ARG A 13 2.50 14.44 0.94
C ARG A 13 2.79 13.12 1.65
N ILE A 14 2.54 13.04 2.96
CA ILE A 14 2.71 11.81 3.73
C ILE A 14 1.72 10.74 3.25
N ALA A 15 0.44 11.09 3.05
CA ALA A 15 -0.57 10.18 2.52
C ALA A 15 -0.17 9.65 1.13
N PHE A 16 0.27 10.54 0.24
CA PHE A 16 0.68 10.18 -1.12
C PHE A 16 1.90 9.25 -1.12
N VAL A 17 2.96 9.59 -0.39
CA VAL A 17 4.18 8.77 -0.32
C VAL A 17 3.87 7.41 0.32
N ALA A 18 3.12 7.38 1.42
CA ALA A 18 2.71 6.13 2.07
C ALA A 18 1.89 5.24 1.13
N PHE A 19 0.92 5.84 0.43
CA PHE A 19 0.10 5.12 -0.55
C PHE A 19 0.95 4.57 -1.70
N VAL A 20 1.82 5.38 -2.31
CA VAL A 20 2.66 4.94 -3.44
C VAL A 20 3.64 3.84 -3.03
N LEU A 21 4.25 3.93 -1.85
CA LEU A 21 5.15 2.88 -1.34
C LEU A 21 4.40 1.57 -1.09
N LEU A 22 3.24 1.62 -0.40
CA LEU A 22 2.41 0.45 -0.15
C LEU A 22 1.84 -0.14 -1.46
N PHE A 23 1.46 0.70 -2.40
CA PHE A 23 0.96 0.28 -3.70
C PHE A 23 2.07 -0.40 -4.53
N GLY A 24 3.30 0.11 -4.47
CA GLY A 24 4.47 -0.49 -5.09
C GLY A 24 4.74 -1.93 -4.65
N LEU A 25 4.50 -2.24 -3.37
CA LEU A 25 4.59 -3.61 -2.81
C LEU A 25 3.59 -4.59 -3.43
N VAL A 26 2.49 -4.10 -4.02
CA VAL A 26 1.44 -4.94 -4.62
C VAL A 26 1.72 -5.20 -6.12
N ILE A 27 2.60 -4.43 -6.77
CA ILE A 27 2.84 -4.56 -8.21
C ILE A 27 3.56 -5.90 -8.51
N PRO A 28 3.14 -6.66 -9.56
CA PRO A 28 3.62 -8.01 -9.85
C PRO A 28 5.13 -8.27 -9.87
N PRO A 29 6.06 -7.37 -10.29
CA PRO A 29 7.47 -7.69 -10.25
C PRO A 29 8.02 -7.81 -8.83
N PHE A 30 7.39 -7.28 -7.78
CA PHE A 30 7.84 -7.46 -6.39
C PHE A 30 7.19 -8.68 -5.72
N THR A 31 5.90 -8.88 -5.93
CA THR A 31 5.13 -10.00 -5.36
C THR A 31 5.57 -11.34 -5.93
N HIS A 32 5.85 -11.44 -7.24
CA HIS A 32 6.23 -12.72 -7.85
C HIS A 32 7.72 -13.04 -7.81
N THR A 33 8.61 -12.05 -7.65
CA THR A 33 10.07 -12.31 -7.61
C THR A 33 10.58 -12.66 -6.22
N VAL A 34 9.98 -12.11 -5.16
CA VAL A 34 10.42 -12.31 -3.76
C VAL A 34 9.59 -13.38 -3.03
N LEU A 35 8.26 -13.41 -3.21
CA LEU A 35 7.39 -14.26 -2.41
C LEU A 35 7.02 -15.61 -3.07
N ASN A 36 7.15 -15.75 -4.39
CA ASN A 36 6.72 -16.98 -5.08
C ASN A 36 7.72 -18.15 -4.97
N ARG A 37 8.89 -17.93 -4.34
CA ARG A 37 9.89 -18.99 -4.09
C ARG A 37 9.80 -19.61 -2.70
N VAL A 38 8.97 -19.05 -1.85
CA VAL A 38 8.96 -19.40 -0.43
C VAL A 38 7.65 -20.13 -0.13
N ASP A 39 7.73 -21.45 0.07
CA ASP A 39 6.66 -22.32 0.58
C ASP A 39 6.30 -21.99 2.05
N LEU A 40 6.30 -20.71 2.41
CA LEU A 40 5.81 -20.23 3.69
C LEU A 40 4.28 -20.25 3.60
N SER A 41 3.69 -21.25 4.23
CA SER A 41 2.26 -21.27 4.54
C SER A 41 2.07 -20.99 6.03
N PHE A 42 1.10 -20.15 6.38
CA PHE A 42 0.69 -19.93 7.77
C PHE A 42 -0.76 -20.38 7.91
N ALA A 43 -1.02 -21.29 8.85
CA ALA A 43 -2.35 -21.90 9.03
C ALA A 43 -2.97 -22.50 7.74
N GLY A 44 -2.15 -23.04 6.85
CA GLY A 44 -2.60 -23.62 5.57
C GLY A 44 -2.87 -22.59 4.46
N ILE A 45 -2.69 -21.29 4.73
CA ILE A 45 -2.83 -20.21 3.75
C ILE A 45 -1.44 -19.79 3.28
N PRO A 46 -1.20 -19.69 1.95
CA PRO A 46 0.07 -19.17 1.45
C PRO A 46 0.36 -17.76 1.99
N PHE A 47 1.57 -17.56 2.50
CA PHE A 47 2.01 -16.30 3.10
C PHE A 47 1.77 -15.09 2.20
N LEU A 48 1.87 -15.29 0.88
CA LEU A 48 1.53 -14.29 -0.13
C LEU A 48 0.15 -13.68 0.08
N TYR A 49 -0.88 -14.50 0.33
CA TYR A 49 -2.25 -13.99 0.54
C TYR A 49 -2.38 -13.20 1.83
N ILE A 50 -1.70 -13.62 2.90
CA ILE A 50 -1.70 -12.91 4.19
C ILE A 50 -0.97 -11.57 4.06
N ALA A 51 0.17 -11.55 3.38
CA ALA A 51 0.93 -10.34 3.10
C ALA A 51 0.11 -9.36 2.24
N LEU A 52 -0.52 -9.84 1.16
CA LEU A 52 -1.44 -9.04 0.35
C LEU A 52 -2.59 -8.47 1.18
N PHE A 53 -3.23 -9.29 2.02
CA PHE A 53 -4.31 -8.84 2.90
C PHE A 53 -3.86 -7.72 3.84
N ALA A 54 -2.69 -7.86 4.46
CA ALA A 54 -2.12 -6.84 5.33
C ALA A 54 -1.82 -5.54 4.57
N VAL A 55 -1.23 -5.62 3.37
CA VAL A 55 -0.91 -4.45 2.54
C VAL A 55 -2.17 -3.74 2.05
N TYR A 56 -3.20 -4.48 1.60
CA TYR A 56 -4.49 -3.89 1.22
C TYR A 56 -5.18 -3.21 2.40
N SER A 57 -5.15 -3.83 3.58
CA SER A 57 -5.70 -3.22 4.80
C SER A 57 -4.97 -1.92 5.16
N ALA A 58 -3.64 -1.90 5.01
CA ALA A 58 -2.83 -0.70 5.22
C ALA A 58 -3.15 0.41 4.21
N LEU A 59 -3.34 0.07 2.92
CA LEU A 59 -3.77 1.03 1.89
C LEU A 59 -5.12 1.68 2.25
N ILE A 60 -6.10 0.87 2.67
CA ILE A 60 -7.41 1.35 3.11
C ILE A 60 -7.24 2.27 4.33
N ALA A 61 -6.42 1.89 5.31
CA ALA A 61 -6.16 2.70 6.49
C ALA A 61 -5.54 4.06 6.15
N VAL A 62 -4.61 4.11 5.18
CA VAL A 62 -4.02 5.37 4.69
C VAL A 62 -5.07 6.27 4.05
N LEU A 63 -5.97 5.70 3.24
CA LEU A 63 -7.07 6.46 2.62
C LEU A 63 -8.07 6.99 3.65
N ILE A 64 -8.47 6.16 4.63
CA ILE A 64 -9.33 6.59 5.74
C ILE A 64 -8.64 7.70 6.53
N TRP A 65 -7.34 7.57 6.81
CA TRP A 65 -6.57 8.58 7.53
C TRP A 65 -6.51 9.91 6.76
N ALA A 66 -6.24 9.86 5.45
CA ALA A 66 -6.22 11.04 4.59
C ALA A 66 -7.60 11.74 4.60
N TYR A 67 -8.68 10.98 4.41
CA TYR A 67 -10.04 11.47 4.46
C TYR A 67 -10.36 12.15 5.81
N ARG A 68 -9.98 11.51 6.93
CA ARG A 68 -10.15 12.08 8.29
C ARG A 68 -9.33 13.35 8.52
N LYS A 69 -8.23 13.55 7.79
CA LYS A 69 -7.39 14.75 7.86
C LYS A 69 -7.80 15.83 6.86
N GLY A 70 -8.80 15.57 6.02
CA GLY A 70 -9.30 16.51 5.02
C GLY A 70 -8.25 16.85 3.95
N VAL A 71 -7.36 15.90 3.63
CA VAL A 71 -6.29 16.05 2.62
C VAL A 71 -6.49 15.13 1.43
#